data_AF-A0AB39YU30-F1
#
_entry.id   AF-A0AB39YU30-F1
#
_cell.length_a   1.000
_cell.length_b   1.000
_cell.length_c   1.000
_cell.angle_alpha   90.00
_cell.angle_beta   90.00
_cell.angle_gamma   90.00
#
_symmetry.space_group_name_H-M   'P 1'
#
loop_
_entity.id
_entity.type
_entity.pdbx_description
1 polymer ?
#
loop_
_entity_poly.entity_id
_entity_poly.type
_entity_poly.pdbx_seq_one_letter_code
_entity_poly.pdbx_strand_id
1 'polypeptide(L)'
;MKTVDPAGGGVAEVKGSGELAGPLYGASFGKSVKRFFAKYAKFAGRASRSEFWWSQLFVFLVMVVPYLVMTVGFVASTAWAQQNPNVQSMGFDPATGKEVFYEAAPGIVNAPTGSLMVVGFILVVVLGLAIVVPQLSLLWRRLHDANLAGPLAFVGLVPMVGGLAVLILALMPSKEEGRRFDPR
;
A
#
# COMPACT_ATOMS: atom_id res chain seq x y z
N MET A 1 57.75 -9.70 -30.43
CA MET A 1 57.48 -8.73 -29.34
C MET A 1 55.97 -8.48 -29.35
N LYS A 2 55.27 -8.87 -28.27
CA LYS A 2 53.79 -8.88 -28.13
C LYS A 2 53.20 -7.47 -28.37
N THR A 3 52.41 -7.31 -29.43
CA THR A 3 50.93 -7.17 -29.53
C THR A 3 50.34 -5.80 -29.16
N VAL A 4 49.61 -5.28 -30.13
CA VAL A 4 48.71 -4.11 -30.20
C VAL A 4 47.57 -4.20 -29.17
N ASP A 5 47.14 -3.07 -28.58
CA ASP A 5 45.76 -2.57 -28.79
C ASP A 5 45.51 -1.11 -28.35
N PRO A 6 44.92 -0.27 -29.22
CA PRO A 6 44.22 0.97 -28.89
C PRO A 6 42.72 0.69 -28.66
N ALA A 7 42.03 1.64 -28.01
CA ALA A 7 40.59 1.65 -27.72
C ALA A 7 40.13 0.86 -26.48
N GLY A 8 39.75 1.62 -25.45
CA GLY A 8 39.03 1.14 -24.27
C GLY A 8 37.96 2.15 -23.87
N GLY A 9 37.05 2.46 -24.78
CA GLY A 9 35.82 3.21 -24.51
C GLY A 9 34.87 2.37 -23.66
N GLY A 10 35.20 2.19 -22.38
CA GLY A 10 34.31 1.62 -21.38
C GLY A 10 33.28 2.67 -20.98
N VAL A 11 32.09 2.60 -21.57
CA VAL A 11 30.90 3.27 -21.02
C VAL A 11 30.79 2.79 -19.58
N ALA A 12 30.85 3.72 -18.61
CA ALA A 12 30.58 3.40 -17.23
C ALA A 12 29.15 2.87 -17.13
N GLU A 13 28.99 1.55 -17.17
CA GLU A 13 27.73 0.88 -16.88
C GLU A 13 27.32 1.36 -15.48
N VAL A 14 26.26 2.17 -15.44
CA VAL A 14 25.76 2.74 -14.21
C VAL A 14 25.43 1.57 -13.29
N LYS A 15 26.27 1.37 -12.27
CA LYS A 15 26.24 0.27 -11.29
C LYS A 15 24.86 0.04 -10.62
N GLY A 16 23.90 0.94 -10.85
CA GLY A 16 22.50 0.84 -10.41
C GLY A 16 21.48 0.29 -11.41
N SER A 17 21.76 0.16 -12.72
CA SER A 17 20.78 -0.38 -13.69
C SER A 17 20.68 -1.90 -13.64
N GLY A 18 21.82 -2.60 -13.53
CA GLY A 18 21.88 -4.06 -13.42
C GLY A 18 21.35 -4.62 -12.10
N GLU A 19 21.61 -3.95 -10.97
CA GLU A 19 21.14 -4.41 -9.64
C GLU A 19 19.61 -4.32 -9.50
N LEU A 20 18.97 -3.39 -10.22
CA LEU A 20 17.52 -3.24 -10.24
C LEU A 20 16.83 -4.13 -11.28
N ALA A 21 17.54 -4.78 -12.20
CA ALA A 21 16.92 -5.60 -13.24
C ALA A 21 16.36 -6.92 -12.69
N GLY A 22 17.14 -7.63 -11.88
CA GLY A 22 16.78 -8.96 -11.36
C GLY A 22 16.00 -8.98 -10.03
N PRO A 23 15.43 -10.14 -9.63
CA PRO A 23 14.82 -10.34 -8.32
C PRO A 23 15.88 -10.34 -7.20
N LEU A 24 15.58 -9.70 -6.05
CA LEU A 24 16.52 -9.66 -4.92
C LEU A 24 16.24 -10.78 -3.92
N TYR A 25 16.86 -11.95 -4.09
CA TYR A 25 16.76 -13.05 -3.12
C TYR A 25 17.45 -12.67 -1.79
N GLY A 26 16.89 -13.07 -0.66
CA GLY A 26 17.46 -12.76 0.66
C GLY A 26 17.47 -11.26 1.01
N ALA A 27 16.64 -10.45 0.35
CA ALA A 27 16.50 -9.02 0.64
C ALA A 27 16.33 -8.72 2.14
N SER A 28 16.95 -7.65 2.61
CA SER A 28 16.67 -7.04 3.92
C SER A 28 15.55 -6.01 3.80
N PHE A 29 14.98 -5.61 4.94
CA PHE A 29 13.90 -4.62 5.00
C PHE A 29 14.23 -3.32 4.24
N GLY A 30 15.32 -2.64 4.61
CA GLY A 30 15.69 -1.35 3.99
C GLY A 30 15.95 -1.43 2.49
N LYS A 31 16.57 -2.51 2.01
CA LYS A 31 16.77 -2.74 0.57
C LYS A 31 15.43 -2.92 -0.16
N SER A 32 14.49 -3.63 0.45
CA SER A 32 13.16 -3.86 -0.12
C SER A 32 12.36 -2.57 -0.20
N VAL A 33 12.38 -1.74 0.85
CA VAL A 33 11.72 -0.41 0.85
C VAL A 33 12.33 0.50 -0.21
N LYS A 34 13.66 0.55 -0.34
CA LYS A 34 14.31 1.32 -1.41
C LYS A 34 13.84 0.86 -2.80
N ARG A 35 13.73 -0.46 -3.00
CA ARG A 35 13.26 -1.04 -4.27
C ARG A 35 11.77 -0.85 -4.50
N PHE A 36 10.95 -0.82 -3.46
CA PHE A 36 9.52 -0.49 -3.52
C PHE A 36 9.30 0.83 -4.25
N PHE A 37 10.01 1.88 -3.82
CA PHE A 37 9.94 3.20 -4.45
C PHE A 37 10.70 3.26 -5.79
N ALA A 38 11.85 2.60 -5.93
CA ALA A 38 12.59 2.58 -7.20
C ALA A 38 11.84 1.86 -8.34
N LYS A 39 10.94 0.94 -8.01
CA LYS A 39 10.12 0.15 -8.93
C LYS A 39 8.62 0.46 -8.78
N TYR A 40 8.30 1.71 -8.48
CA TYR A 40 6.95 2.16 -8.12
C TYR A 40 5.88 1.80 -9.16
N ALA A 41 6.13 2.04 -10.45
CA ALA A 41 5.21 1.69 -11.54
C ALA A 41 5.86 0.75 -12.58
N LYS A 42 6.77 -0.12 -12.13
CA LYS A 42 7.48 -1.06 -13.03
C LYS A 42 6.84 -2.44 -12.96
N PHE A 43 6.12 -2.84 -14.00
CA PHE A 43 5.45 -4.15 -14.08
C PHE A 43 6.32 -5.25 -14.70
N ALA A 44 7.35 -4.86 -15.46
CA ALA A 44 8.31 -5.80 -16.04
C ALA A 44 9.27 -6.38 -14.99
N GLY A 45 9.79 -7.58 -15.26
CA GLY A 45 10.69 -8.30 -14.38
C GLY A 45 9.99 -9.05 -13.26
N ARG A 46 10.79 -9.38 -12.24
CA ARG A 46 10.42 -10.28 -11.13
C ARG A 46 10.68 -9.66 -9.77
N ALA A 47 9.96 -10.16 -8.77
CA ALA A 47 10.17 -9.84 -7.36
C ALA A 47 10.29 -11.14 -6.56
N SER A 48 11.34 -11.27 -5.76
CA SER A 48 11.54 -12.45 -4.92
C SER A 48 10.53 -12.49 -3.76
N ARG A 49 10.43 -13.66 -3.10
CA ARG A 49 9.61 -13.82 -1.88
C ARG A 49 9.98 -12.82 -0.79
N SER A 50 11.26 -12.67 -0.48
CA SER A 50 11.69 -11.77 0.60
C SER A 50 11.52 -10.30 0.23
N GLU A 51 11.78 -9.92 -1.03
CA GLU A 51 11.53 -8.55 -1.53
C GLU A 51 10.03 -8.19 -1.40
N PHE A 52 9.14 -9.13 -1.74
CA PHE A 52 7.70 -8.96 -1.59
C PHE A 52 7.28 -8.82 -0.13
N TRP A 53 7.66 -9.76 0.74
CA TRP A 53 7.19 -9.78 2.13
C TRP A 53 7.70 -8.61 2.96
N TRP A 54 8.93 -8.16 2.75
CA TRP A 54 9.42 -6.95 3.42
C TRP A 54 8.71 -5.68 2.93
N SER A 55 8.38 -5.62 1.64
CA SER A 55 7.57 -4.54 1.08
C SER A 55 6.14 -4.54 1.65
N GLN A 56 5.56 -5.72 1.86
CA GLN A 56 4.25 -5.84 2.49
C GLN A 56 4.28 -5.42 3.96
N LEU A 57 5.32 -5.78 4.70
CA LEU A 57 5.50 -5.30 6.07
C LEU A 57 5.59 -3.76 6.11
N PHE A 58 6.35 -3.15 5.21
CA PHE A 58 6.43 -1.70 5.11
C PHE A 58 5.05 -1.06 4.87
N VAL A 59 4.28 -1.57 3.91
CA VAL A 59 2.93 -1.06 3.63
C VAL A 59 1.99 -1.27 4.82
N PHE A 60 2.07 -2.42 5.49
CA PHE A 60 1.32 -2.68 6.71
C PHE A 60 1.62 -1.63 7.79
N LEU A 61 2.90 -1.35 8.05
CA LEU A 61 3.31 -0.35 9.05
C LEU A 61 2.82 1.06 8.71
N VAL A 62 2.92 1.46 7.44
CA VAL A 62 2.38 2.76 6.97
C VAL A 62 0.87 2.84 7.17
N MET A 63 0.15 1.75 6.88
CA MET A 63 -1.30 1.72 6.98
C MET A 63 -1.81 1.56 8.41
N VAL A 64 -1.05 0.95 9.31
CA VAL A 64 -1.51 0.75 10.69
C VAL A 64 -1.75 2.07 11.41
N VAL A 65 -0.94 3.10 11.14
CA VAL A 65 -1.03 4.41 11.81
C VAL A 65 -2.39 5.09 11.60
N PRO A 66 -2.88 5.33 10.35
CA PRO A 66 -4.19 5.95 10.17
C PRO A 66 -5.33 5.08 10.70
N TYR A 67 -5.23 3.74 10.64
CA TYR A 67 -6.24 2.87 11.27
C TYR A 67 -6.26 2.99 12.80
N LEU A 68 -5.11 3.15 13.45
CA LEU A 68 -5.04 3.40 14.89
C LEU A 68 -5.66 4.76 15.23
N VAL A 69 -5.39 5.80 14.45
CA VAL A 69 -6.01 7.12 14.62
C VAL A 69 -7.53 7.03 14.53
N MET A 70 -8.07 6.30 13.54
CA MET A 70 -9.52 6.08 13.41
C MET A 70 -10.07 5.28 14.58
N THR A 71 -9.37 4.24 15.04
CA THR A 71 -9.81 3.40 16.16
C THR A 71 -9.87 4.21 17.45
N VAL A 72 -8.86 5.02 17.73
CA VAL A 72 -8.85 5.93 18.88
C VAL A 72 -9.97 6.95 18.77
N GLY A 73 -10.14 7.58 17.60
CA GLY A 73 -11.24 8.51 17.34
C GLY A 73 -12.61 7.88 17.57
N PHE A 74 -12.82 6.65 17.09
CA PHE A 74 -14.07 5.91 17.27
C PHE A 74 -14.33 5.59 18.75
N VAL A 75 -13.37 4.97 19.43
CA VAL A 75 -13.52 4.58 20.85
C VAL A 75 -13.75 5.81 21.75
N ALA A 76 -13.02 6.89 21.52
CA ALA A 76 -13.21 8.11 22.31
C ALA A 76 -14.58 8.75 22.03
N SER A 77 -15.05 8.71 20.77
CA SER A 77 -16.34 9.27 20.39
C SER A 77 -17.52 8.46 20.93
N THR A 78 -17.42 7.12 20.99
CA THR A 78 -18.44 6.29 21.62
C THR A 78 -18.46 6.45 23.14
N ALA A 79 -17.29 6.56 23.79
CA ALA A 79 -17.21 6.85 25.22
C ALA A 79 -17.79 8.22 25.57
N TRP A 80 -17.49 9.25 24.78
CA TRP A 80 -18.09 10.58 24.93
C TRP A 80 -19.60 10.53 24.74
N ALA A 81 -20.08 9.84 23.71
CA ALA A 81 -21.52 9.72 23.44
C ALA A 81 -22.26 9.03 24.58
N GLN A 82 -21.67 8.01 25.20
CA GLN A 82 -22.24 7.35 26.36
C GLN A 82 -22.37 8.27 27.58
N GLN A 83 -21.45 9.22 27.75
CA GLN A 83 -21.47 10.17 28.88
C GLN A 83 -22.38 11.38 28.64
N ASN A 84 -22.75 11.66 27.38
CA ASN A 84 -23.49 12.86 26.99
C ASN A 84 -24.78 12.45 26.24
N PRO A 85 -25.79 11.90 26.95
CA PRO A 85 -26.99 11.33 26.31
C PRO A 85 -27.86 12.35 25.56
N ASN A 86 -27.74 13.65 25.89
CA ASN A 86 -28.42 14.74 25.20
C ASN A 86 -27.38 15.78 24.78
N VAL A 87 -27.28 16.05 23.49
CA VAL A 87 -26.39 17.09 22.93
C VAL A 87 -27.22 18.13 22.19
N GLN A 88 -26.87 19.41 22.35
CA GLN A 88 -27.53 20.47 21.60
C GLN A 88 -26.94 20.52 20.19
N SER A 89 -27.75 20.19 19.19
CA SER A 89 -27.41 20.33 17.78
C SER A 89 -28.06 21.58 17.19
N MET A 90 -27.30 22.28 16.36
CA MET A 90 -27.77 23.42 15.58
C MET A 90 -28.48 22.93 14.32
N GLY A 91 -29.71 23.40 14.10
CA GLY A 91 -30.47 23.19 12.87
C GLY A 91 -31.09 24.48 12.37
N PHE A 92 -31.82 24.38 11.27
CA PHE A 92 -32.59 25.49 10.70
C PHE A 92 -34.07 25.15 10.72
N ASP A 93 -34.88 26.08 11.20
CA ASP A 93 -36.33 25.97 11.09
C ASP A 93 -36.73 26.21 9.63
N PRO A 94 -37.32 25.22 8.93
CA PRO A 94 -37.70 25.36 7.52
C PRO A 94 -38.80 26.39 7.28
N ALA A 95 -39.57 26.79 8.30
CA ALA A 95 -40.62 27.80 8.18
C ALA A 95 -40.08 29.23 8.33
N THR A 96 -39.09 29.44 9.19
CA THR A 96 -38.59 30.78 9.51
C THR A 96 -37.18 31.07 8.98
N GLY A 97 -36.46 30.04 8.52
CA GLY A 97 -35.07 30.13 8.07
C GLY A 97 -34.09 30.49 9.19
N LYS A 98 -34.54 30.51 10.45
CA LYS A 98 -33.72 30.86 11.61
C LYS A 98 -33.02 29.63 12.17
N GLU A 99 -31.85 29.87 12.76
CA GLU A 99 -31.09 28.87 13.49
C GLU A 99 -31.84 28.49 14.78
N VAL A 100 -32.04 27.19 15.00
CA VAL A 100 -32.68 26.63 16.19
C VAL A 100 -31.79 25.55 16.80
N PHE A 101 -31.66 25.55 18.12
CA PHE A 101 -30.95 24.51 18.85
C PHE A 101 -31.96 23.51 19.41
N TYR A 102 -31.77 22.22 19.10
CA TYR A 102 -32.61 21.14 19.61
C TYR A 102 -31.75 20.06 20.27
N GLU A 103 -32.32 19.34 21.23
CA GLU A 103 -31.68 18.19 21.84
C GLU A 103 -31.70 17.02 20.86
N ALA A 104 -30.53 16.48 20.57
CA ALA A 104 -30.35 15.31 19.72
C ALA A 104 -29.57 14.23 20.45
N ALA A 105 -29.71 13.00 19.97
CA ALA A 105 -28.86 11.90 20.42
C ALA A 105 -27.39 12.20 20.08
N PRO A 106 -26.45 11.83 20.96
CA PRO A 106 -25.02 12.00 20.71
C PRO A 106 -24.60 11.13 19.53
N GLY A 107 -24.29 11.77 18.41
CA GLY A 107 -23.66 11.12 17.27
C GLY A 107 -22.16 10.95 17.49
N ILE A 108 -21.58 9.86 16.96
CA ILE A 108 -20.12 9.63 16.94
C ILE A 108 -19.41 10.79 16.23
N VAL A 109 -20.06 11.41 15.24
CA VAL A 109 -19.54 12.56 14.49
C VAL A 109 -19.66 13.89 15.23
N ASN A 110 -20.55 13.99 16.23
CA ASN A 110 -20.75 15.21 17.03
C ASN A 110 -19.77 15.30 18.20
N ALA A 111 -19.07 14.21 18.51
CA ALA A 111 -18.05 14.18 19.54
C ALA A 111 -16.86 15.08 19.14
N PRO A 112 -16.20 15.77 20.09
CA PRO A 112 -14.96 16.52 19.82
C PRO A 112 -13.89 15.67 19.10
N THR A 113 -13.84 14.37 19.42
CA THR A 113 -12.93 13.39 18.85
C THR A 113 -13.35 12.83 17.48
N GLY A 114 -14.54 13.18 16.98
CA GLY A 114 -15.00 12.79 15.65
C GLY A 114 -14.08 13.32 14.53
N SER A 115 -13.42 14.46 14.77
CA SER A 115 -12.39 15.02 13.88
C SER A 115 -11.22 14.05 13.61
N LEU A 116 -10.82 13.22 14.58
CA LEU A 116 -9.77 12.22 14.39
C LEU A 116 -10.18 11.14 13.40
N MET A 117 -11.47 10.79 13.35
CA MET A 117 -11.98 9.84 12.36
C MET A 117 -11.91 10.42 10.95
N VAL A 118 -12.23 11.71 10.78
CA VAL A 118 -12.13 12.40 9.49
C VAL A 118 -10.68 12.48 9.04
N VAL A 119 -9.76 12.90 9.92
CA VAL A 119 -8.32 12.94 9.62
C VAL A 119 -7.79 11.56 9.27
N GLY A 120 -8.12 10.54 10.08
CA GLY A 120 -7.73 9.16 9.81
C GLY A 120 -8.26 8.67 8.46
N PHE A 121 -9.51 8.96 8.13
CA PHE A 121 -10.10 8.61 6.83
C PHE A 121 -9.38 9.28 5.66
N ILE A 122 -9.10 10.58 5.75
CA ILE A 122 -8.34 11.32 4.73
C ILE A 122 -6.96 10.68 4.53
N LEU A 123 -6.26 10.33 5.63
CA LEU A 123 -4.96 9.67 5.55
C LEU A 123 -5.06 8.29 4.88
N VAL A 124 -6.07 7.48 5.22
CA VAL A 124 -6.29 6.17 4.56
C VAL A 124 -6.50 6.37 3.06
N VAL A 125 -7.33 7.34 2.65
CA VAL A 125 -7.61 7.59 1.23
C VAL A 125 -6.35 8.04 0.50
N VAL A 126 -5.66 9.07 1.01
CA VAL A 126 -4.46 9.63 0.36
C VAL A 126 -3.34 8.59 0.28
N LEU A 127 -3.02 7.94 1.40
CA LEU A 127 -1.98 6.91 1.42
C LEU A 127 -2.40 5.70 0.59
N GLY A 128 -3.68 5.32 0.63
CA GLY A 128 -4.24 4.20 -0.11
C GLY A 128 -4.04 4.39 -1.61
N LEU A 129 -4.46 5.54 -2.13
CA LEU A 129 -4.25 5.90 -3.53
C LEU A 129 -2.75 5.90 -3.89
N ALA A 130 -1.89 6.42 -3.02
CA ALA A 130 -0.45 6.45 -3.24
C ALA A 130 0.21 5.06 -3.23
N ILE A 131 -0.36 4.05 -2.57
CA ILE A 131 0.22 2.71 -2.53
C ILE A 131 -0.42 1.71 -3.50
N VAL A 132 -1.58 2.02 -4.08
CA VAL A 132 -2.30 1.11 -5.01
C VAL A 132 -1.41 0.71 -6.19
N VAL A 133 -0.77 1.69 -6.83
CA VAL A 133 0.10 1.45 -8.00
C VAL A 133 1.32 0.57 -7.66
N PRO A 134 2.14 0.89 -6.64
CA PRO A 134 3.29 0.06 -6.30
C PRO A 134 2.92 -1.31 -5.74
N GLN A 135 1.79 -1.44 -5.05
CA GLN A 135 1.27 -2.73 -4.60
C GLN A 135 0.91 -3.63 -5.78
N LEU A 136 0.20 -3.08 -6.77
CA LEU A 136 -0.14 -3.82 -7.97
C LEU A 136 1.12 -4.20 -8.76
N SER A 137 2.06 -3.25 -8.93
CA SER A 137 3.35 -3.51 -9.57
C SER A 137 4.13 -4.65 -8.90
N LEU A 138 4.20 -4.67 -7.57
CA LEU A 138 4.91 -5.69 -6.83
C LEU A 138 4.24 -7.06 -6.92
N LEU A 139 2.93 -7.12 -6.78
CA LEU A 139 2.17 -8.36 -6.92
C LEU A 139 2.32 -8.93 -8.34
N TRP A 140 2.23 -8.07 -9.35
CA TRP A 140 2.45 -8.44 -10.74
C TRP A 140 3.82 -9.08 -10.97
N ARG A 141 4.89 -8.42 -10.48
CA ARG A 141 6.27 -8.94 -10.56
C ARG A 141 6.46 -10.22 -9.75
N ARG A 142 5.73 -10.37 -8.64
CA ARG A 142 5.79 -11.58 -7.81
C ARG A 142 5.14 -12.76 -8.52
N LEU A 143 4.05 -12.54 -9.25
CA LEU A 143 3.41 -13.57 -10.08
C LEU A 143 4.32 -14.02 -11.22
N HIS A 144 5.02 -13.09 -11.87
CA HIS A 144 6.03 -13.43 -12.87
C HIS A 144 7.16 -14.33 -12.30
N ASP A 145 7.57 -14.09 -11.04
CA ASP A 145 8.58 -14.92 -10.37
C ASP A 145 8.10 -16.36 -10.11
N ALA A 146 6.78 -16.58 -10.01
CA ALA A 146 6.15 -17.89 -9.94
C ALA A 146 5.80 -18.49 -11.32
N ASN A 147 6.28 -17.88 -12.41
CA ASN A 147 5.93 -18.19 -13.81
C ASN A 147 4.41 -18.06 -14.12
N LEU A 148 3.71 -17.20 -13.38
CA LEU A 148 2.29 -16.91 -13.61
C LEU A 148 2.10 -15.59 -14.36
N ALA A 149 0.93 -15.46 -15.00
CA ALA A 149 0.55 -14.23 -15.69
C ALA A 149 0.24 -13.11 -14.69
N GLY A 150 0.82 -11.92 -14.90
CA GLY A 150 0.63 -10.76 -14.01
C GLY A 150 -0.84 -10.33 -13.78
N PRO A 151 -1.76 -10.42 -14.77
CA PRO A 151 -3.18 -10.11 -14.54
C PRO A 151 -3.87 -10.97 -13.47
N LEU A 152 -3.31 -12.11 -13.07
CA LEU A 152 -3.84 -12.88 -11.94
C LEU A 152 -3.80 -12.10 -10.61
N ALA A 153 -3.07 -10.98 -10.56
CA ALA A 153 -3.13 -10.03 -9.45
C ALA A 153 -4.56 -9.52 -9.20
N PHE A 154 -5.39 -9.42 -10.24
CA PHE A 154 -6.77 -8.91 -10.14
C PHE A 154 -7.73 -9.89 -9.47
N VAL A 155 -7.36 -11.16 -9.26
CA VAL A 155 -8.14 -12.09 -8.42
C VAL A 155 -8.29 -11.52 -7.01
N GLY A 156 -7.33 -10.70 -6.56
CA GLY A 156 -7.41 -9.96 -5.29
C GLY A 156 -8.59 -9.00 -5.17
N LEU A 157 -9.19 -8.56 -6.28
CA LEU A 157 -10.36 -7.68 -6.28
C LEU A 157 -11.66 -8.40 -5.91
N VAL A 158 -11.67 -9.74 -5.93
CA VAL A 158 -12.82 -10.53 -5.49
C VAL A 158 -12.91 -10.44 -3.96
N PRO A 159 -13.99 -9.89 -3.38
CA PRO A 159 -14.13 -9.80 -1.93
C PRO A 159 -14.04 -11.18 -1.27
N MET A 160 -13.45 -11.22 -0.08
CA MET A 160 -13.23 -12.42 0.76
C MET A 160 -12.25 -13.46 0.18
N VAL A 161 -12.49 -13.95 -1.04
CA VAL A 161 -11.67 -15.01 -1.67
C VAL A 161 -10.36 -14.45 -2.21
N GLY A 162 -10.38 -13.23 -2.76
CA GLY A 162 -9.24 -12.61 -3.42
C GLY A 162 -8.04 -12.41 -2.51
N GLY A 163 -8.26 -12.02 -1.25
CA GLY A 163 -7.19 -11.84 -0.28
C GLY A 163 -6.43 -13.14 0.02
N LEU A 164 -7.17 -14.24 0.21
CA LEU A 164 -6.57 -15.56 0.43
C LEU A 164 -5.87 -16.10 -0.83
N ALA A 165 -6.47 -15.92 -2.00
CA ALA A 165 -5.85 -16.30 -3.27
C ALA A 165 -4.52 -15.57 -3.48
N VAL A 166 -4.48 -14.25 -3.31
CA VAL A 166 -3.26 -13.44 -3.42
C VAL A 166 -2.21 -13.87 -2.40
N LEU A 167 -2.62 -14.19 -1.17
CA LEU A 167 -1.71 -14.71 -0.14
C LEU A 167 -1.05 -16.03 -0.58
N ILE A 168 -1.85 -16.99 -1.06
CA ILE A 168 -1.35 -18.27 -1.56
C ILE A 168 -0.41 -18.06 -2.74
N LEU A 169 -0.81 -17.24 -3.71
CA LEU A 169 -0.01 -16.93 -4.89
C LEU A 169 1.31 -16.23 -4.52
N ALA A 170 1.30 -15.35 -3.52
CA ALA A 170 2.49 -14.66 -3.03
C ALA A 170 3.46 -15.60 -2.29
N LEU A 171 2.98 -16.70 -1.71
CA LEU A 171 3.81 -17.68 -0.99
C LEU A 171 4.47 -18.73 -1.90
N MET A 172 3.99 -18.91 -3.13
CA MET A 172 4.48 -19.96 -4.04
C MET A 172 6.01 -19.94 -4.23
N PRO A 173 6.67 -21.08 -4.45
CA PRO A 173 8.10 -21.08 -4.75
C PRO A 173 8.41 -20.35 -6.07
N SER A 174 9.58 -19.73 -6.13
CA SER A 174 10.11 -19.11 -7.35
C SER A 174 10.48 -20.20 -8.37
N LYS A 175 10.10 -20.03 -9.64
CA LYS A 175 10.42 -20.96 -10.73
C LYS A 175 11.44 -20.34 -11.69
N GLU A 176 12.39 -21.14 -12.19
CA GLU A 176 13.40 -20.65 -13.14
C GLU A 176 12.79 -20.19 -14.47
N GLU A 177 11.69 -20.82 -14.88
CA GLU A 177 10.91 -20.49 -16.08
C GLU A 177 10.38 -19.05 -16.08
N GLY A 178 10.27 -18.42 -14.90
CA GLY A 178 9.90 -17.00 -14.77
C GLY A 178 10.90 -16.04 -15.42
N ARG A 179 12.13 -16.48 -15.72
CA ARG A 179 13.16 -15.68 -16.42
C ARG A 179 12.69 -15.11 -17.76
N ARG A 180 11.67 -15.69 -18.40
CA ARG A 180 11.08 -15.15 -19.64
C ARG A 180 10.47 -13.75 -19.50
N PHE A 181 10.16 -13.32 -18.27
CA PHE A 181 9.59 -12.01 -17.97
C PHE A 181 10.64 -10.95 -17.62
N ASP A 182 11.92 -11.31 -17.62
CA ASP A 182 13.00 -10.35 -17.42
C ASP A 182 13.14 -9.46 -18.67
N PRO A 183 13.39 -8.15 -18.51
CA PRO A 183 13.63 -7.26 -19.64
C PRO A 183 14.87 -7.74 -20.41
N ARG A 184 14.74 -7.81 -21.75
CA ARG A 184 15.83 -8.17 -22.68
C ARG A 184 16.86 -7.05 -22.78
#